data_AF-A0A424YUG6-F1
#
_entry.id   AF-A0A424YUG6-F1
#
_cell.length_a   1.000
_cell.length_b   1.000
_cell.length_c   1.000
_cell.angle_alpha   90.00
_cell.angle_beta   90.00
_cell.angle_gamma   90.00
#
_symmetry.space_group_name_H-M   'P 1'
#
loop_
_entity.id
_entity.type
_entity.pdbx_description
1 polymer ?
#
loop_
_entity_poly.entity_id
_entity_poly.type
_entity_poly.pdbx_seq_one_letter_code
_entity_poly.pdbx_strand_id
1 'polypeptide(L)'
;EDVKELGLEKRVDKVLTTGSNAVGVNFEEISSELLEEFKSSSLIISKGMANYETISEHDTDLRPIAYLLRTKCASVAEDLGIDQGLSIAKLIR
;
A
#
# COMPACT_ATOMS: atom_id res chain seq x y z
N GLU A 1 -10.72 13.05 -5.44
CA GLU A 1 -10.80 14.06 -6.50
C GLU A 1 -9.79 13.73 -7.60
N ASP A 2 -8.51 13.62 -7.25
CA ASP A 2 -7.38 13.31 -8.13
C ASP A 2 -7.59 12.10 -9.06
N VAL A 3 -8.19 11.02 -8.56
CA VAL A 3 -8.48 9.81 -9.35
C VAL A 3 -9.35 10.13 -10.58
N LYS A 4 -10.30 11.06 -10.43
CA LYS A 4 -11.20 11.49 -11.51
C LYS A 4 -10.47 12.41 -12.48
N GLU A 5 -9.72 13.38 -11.95
CA GLU A 5 -8.95 14.34 -12.75
C GLU A 5 -7.92 13.64 -13.65
N LEU A 6 -7.25 12.62 -13.13
CA LEU A 6 -6.29 11.79 -13.87
C LEU A 6 -6.96 10.74 -14.76
N GLY A 7 -8.29 10.62 -14.73
CA GLY A 7 -9.06 9.65 -15.51
C GLY A 7 -8.77 8.19 -15.15
N LEU A 8 -8.29 7.93 -13.93
CA LEU A 8 -7.94 6.58 -13.47
C LEU A 8 -9.17 5.69 -13.30
N GLU A 9 -10.32 6.27 -12.94
CA GLU A 9 -11.61 5.57 -12.84
C GLU A 9 -12.03 4.87 -14.15
N LYS A 10 -11.45 5.26 -15.30
CA LYS A 10 -11.72 4.64 -16.61
C LYS A 10 -10.80 3.45 -16.92
N ARG A 11 -9.81 3.18 -16.06
CA ARG A 11 -8.76 2.17 -16.24
C ARG A 11 -8.84 1.03 -15.24
N VAL A 12 -9.78 1.10 -14.29
CA VAL A 12 -9.97 0.13 -13.21
C VAL A 12 -11.46 -0.17 -13.07
N ASP A 13 -11.80 -1.37 -12.61
CA ASP A 13 -13.20 -1.79 -12.42
C ASP A 13 -13.85 -1.11 -11.21
N LYS A 14 -13.07 -0.79 -10.17
CA LYS A 14 -13.53 -0.16 -8.95
C LYS A 14 -12.53 0.87 -8.44
N VAL A 15 -13.05 1.93 -7.81
CA VAL A 15 -12.28 2.92 -7.06
C VAL A 15 -12.82 2.93 -5.64
N LEU A 16 -11.95 2.61 -4.68
CA LEU A 16 -12.24 2.67 -3.25
C LEU A 16 -11.36 3.72 -2.57
N THR A 17 -11.79 4.17 -1.39
CA THR A 17 -11.03 5.06 -0.52
C THR A 17 -10.65 4.30 0.76
N THR A 18 -9.51 4.64 1.36
CA THR A 18 -9.15 4.17 2.72
C THR A 18 -10.14 4.65 3.77
N GLY A 19 -10.98 5.63 3.44
CA GLY A 19 -12.02 6.14 4.33
C GLY A 19 -11.48 7.12 5.38
N SER A 20 -10.19 7.41 5.36
CA SER A 20 -9.56 8.32 6.32
C SER A 20 -8.49 9.22 5.69
N ASN A 21 -8.09 10.24 6.45
CA ASN A 21 -6.99 11.14 6.11
C ASN A 21 -5.64 10.62 6.66
N ALA A 22 -5.56 9.34 7.04
CA ALA A 22 -4.33 8.75 7.53
C ALA A 22 -3.27 8.68 6.42
N VAL A 23 -2.01 8.81 6.81
CA VAL A 23 -0.87 8.56 5.94
C VAL A 23 -0.59 7.06 5.97
N GLY A 24 -0.89 6.36 4.88
CA GLY A 24 -0.87 4.90 4.84
C GLY A 24 -2.28 4.31 4.95
N VAL A 25 -2.39 3.10 5.49
CA VAL A 25 -3.68 2.42 5.73
C VAL A 25 -3.90 2.31 7.23
N ASN A 26 -4.96 2.94 7.74
CA ASN A 26 -5.43 2.71 9.11
C ASN A 26 -6.50 1.61 9.09
N PHE A 27 -6.12 0.39 9.44
CA PHE A 27 -7.01 -0.77 9.40
C PHE A 27 -8.19 -0.71 10.37
N GLU A 28 -8.16 0.17 11.38
CA GLU A 28 -9.30 0.43 12.26
C GLU A 28 -10.37 1.32 11.61
N GLU A 29 -10.01 2.09 10.58
CA GLU A 29 -10.88 3.07 9.93
C GLU A 29 -11.32 2.65 8.51
N ILE A 30 -10.69 1.63 7.91
CA ILE A 30 -11.07 1.19 6.58
C ILE A 30 -12.48 0.60 6.56
N SER A 31 -13.17 0.77 5.42
CA SER A 31 -14.48 0.15 5.21
C SER A 31 -14.36 -1.37 5.14
N SER A 32 -15.46 -2.06 5.48
CA SER A 32 -15.56 -3.51 5.29
C SER A 32 -15.34 -3.93 3.83
N GLU A 33 -15.82 -3.12 2.88
CA GLU A 33 -15.61 -3.35 1.45
C GLU A 33 -14.12 -3.35 1.07
N LEU A 34 -13.35 -2.36 1.55
CA LEU A 34 -11.92 -2.31 1.25
C LEU A 34 -11.17 -3.47 1.93
N LEU A 35 -11.56 -3.84 3.16
CA LEU A 35 -10.97 -4.99 3.85
C LEU A 35 -11.23 -6.31 3.12
N GLU A 36 -12.43 -6.50 2.56
CA GLU A 36 -12.78 -7.67 1.75
C GLU A 36 -11.98 -7.73 0.44
N GLU A 37 -11.84 -6.60 -0.26
CA GLU A 37 -11.00 -6.51 -1.47
C GLU A 37 -9.52 -6.80 -1.15
N PHE A 38 -9.00 -6.30 -0.02
CA PHE A 38 -7.66 -6.65 0.44
C PHE A 38 -7.49 -8.17 0.65
N LYS A 39 -8.43 -8.82 1.35
CA LYS A 39 -8.36 -10.26 1.66
C LYS A 39 -8.58 -11.17 0.46
N SER A 40 -9.39 -10.75 -0.51
CA SER A 40 -9.72 -11.53 -1.71
C SER A 40 -8.75 -11.30 -2.87
N SER A 41 -7.89 -10.29 -2.78
CA SER A 41 -6.89 -9.96 -3.79
C SER A 41 -5.88 -11.09 -3.98
N SER A 42 -5.64 -11.47 -5.24
CA SER A 42 -4.58 -12.42 -5.59
C SER A 42 -3.18 -11.81 -5.55
N LEU A 43 -3.09 -10.47 -5.58
CA LEU A 43 -1.87 -9.69 -5.43
C LEU A 43 -2.24 -8.25 -5.06
N ILE A 44 -1.59 -7.71 -4.02
CA ILE A 44 -1.68 -6.29 -3.67
C ILE A 44 -0.45 -5.56 -4.21
N ILE A 45 -0.63 -4.42 -4.88
CA ILE A 45 0.47 -3.51 -5.25
C ILE A 45 0.42 -2.29 -4.33
N SER A 46 1.29 -2.26 -3.33
CA SER A 46 1.37 -1.18 -2.34
C SER A 46 2.44 -0.17 -2.73
N LYS A 47 2.06 1.11 -2.82
CA LYS A 47 2.95 2.18 -3.31
C LYS A 47 3.32 3.15 -2.19
N GLY A 48 4.62 3.38 -1.99
CA GLY A 48 5.17 4.38 -1.07
C GLY A 48 5.49 3.85 0.33
N MET A 49 6.26 4.62 1.10
CA MET A 49 6.77 4.20 2.42
C MET A 49 5.67 4.11 3.48
N ALA A 50 4.72 5.04 3.50
CA ALA A 50 3.64 5.01 4.48
C ALA A 50 2.77 3.75 4.38
N ASN A 51 2.46 3.31 3.16
CA ASN A 51 1.76 2.05 2.95
C ASN A 51 2.64 0.83 3.23
N TYR A 52 3.97 0.95 3.09
CA TYR A 52 4.88 -0.09 3.54
C TYR A 52 4.79 -0.24 5.05
N GLU A 53 5.11 0.81 5.80
CA GLU A 53 5.13 0.84 7.27
C GLU A 53 3.80 0.34 7.86
N THR A 54 2.67 0.96 7.46
CA THR A 54 1.36 0.62 8.03
C THR A 54 0.88 -0.80 7.69
N ILE A 55 1.19 -1.32 6.50
CA ILE A 55 0.74 -2.66 6.11
C ILE A 55 1.71 -3.74 6.60
N SER A 56 3.02 -3.48 6.60
CA SER A 56 4.03 -4.45 7.06
C SER A 56 4.00 -4.65 8.56
N GLU A 57 3.64 -3.61 9.33
CA GLU A 57 3.43 -3.71 10.78
C GLU A 57 2.07 -4.33 11.14
N HIS A 58 1.09 -4.28 10.24
CA HIS A 58 -0.19 -4.93 10.47
C HIS A 58 -0.05 -6.44 10.26
N ASP A 59 -0.41 -7.20 11.31
CA ASP A 59 -0.32 -8.66 11.36
C ASP A 59 -1.34 -9.27 10.39
N THR A 60 -0.94 -9.42 9.12
CA THR A 60 -1.90 -9.60 8.03
C THR A 60 -1.61 -10.80 7.13
N ASP A 61 -2.67 -11.58 6.93
CA ASP A 61 -2.87 -12.55 5.85
C ASP A 61 -2.99 -11.88 4.46
N LEU A 62 -2.58 -10.62 4.30
CA LEU A 62 -2.69 -9.83 3.07
C LEU A 62 -1.56 -10.12 2.08
N ARG A 63 -1.17 -11.39 1.99
CA ARG A 63 -0.12 -11.86 1.09
C ARG A 63 -0.78 -12.63 -0.07
N PRO A 64 -0.27 -12.48 -1.30
CA PRO A 64 0.98 -11.81 -1.66
C PRO A 64 0.85 -10.29 -1.87
N ILE A 65 1.92 -9.55 -1.53
CA ILE A 65 2.00 -8.09 -1.66
C ILE A 65 3.32 -7.64 -2.28
N ALA A 66 3.25 -6.76 -3.28
CA ALA A 66 4.38 -6.11 -3.91
C ALA A 66 4.49 -4.65 -3.44
N TYR A 67 5.58 -4.33 -2.73
CA TYR A 67 5.89 -2.98 -2.30
C TYR A 67 6.72 -2.24 -3.34
N LEU A 68 6.19 -1.12 -3.84
CA LEU A 68 6.81 -0.23 -4.81
C LEU A 68 7.09 1.11 -4.13
N LEU A 69 8.33 1.35 -3.73
CA LEU A 69 8.69 2.55 -2.96
C LEU A 69 10.10 3.03 -3.29
N ARG A 70 10.41 4.24 -2.84
CA ARG A 70 11.78 4.76 -2.80
C ARG A 70 12.18 4.97 -1.35
N THR A 71 13.32 4.45 -0.91
CA THR A 71 13.82 4.59 0.46
C THR A 71 14.25 6.03 0.72
N LYS A 72 13.34 6.88 1.21
CA LYS A 72 13.63 8.30 1.48
C LYS A 72 14.09 8.56 2.91
N CYS A 73 13.91 7.61 3.82
CA CYS A 73 14.35 7.70 5.22
C CYS A 73 15.27 6.50 5.57
N ALA A 74 16.15 6.72 6.55
CA ALA A 74 17.07 5.69 7.03
C ALA A 74 16.34 4.50 7.66
N SER A 75 15.27 4.74 8.44
CA SER A 75 14.51 3.69 9.13
C SER A 75 13.93 2.66 8.16
N VAL A 76 13.27 3.10 7.08
CA VAL A 76 12.72 2.19 6.07
C VAL A 76 13.83 1.50 5.27
N ALA A 77 14.94 2.18 5.02
CA ALA A 77 16.10 1.58 4.35
C ALA A 77 16.72 0.44 5.19
N GLU A 78 16.90 0.68 6.49
CA GLU A 78 17.42 -0.28 7.46
C GLU A 78 16.50 -1.49 7.62
N ASP A 79 15.20 -1.25 7.79
CA ASP A 79 14.18 -2.31 7.88
C ASP A 79 14.14 -3.20 6.61
N LEU A 80 14.38 -2.59 5.45
CA LEU A 80 14.50 -3.32 4.18
C LEU A 80 15.86 -3.96 3.95
N GLY A 81 16.88 -3.64 4.76
CA GLY A 81 18.26 -4.11 4.61
C GLY A 81 18.98 -3.57 3.38
N ILE A 82 18.70 -2.33 2.97
CA ILE A 82 19.23 -1.71 1.76
C ILE A 82 19.66 -0.25 2.00
N ASP A 83 20.34 0.36 1.03
CA ASP A 83 20.73 1.77 1.13
C ASP A 83 19.54 2.74 0.94
N GLN A 84 19.67 3.92 1.54
CA GLN A 84 18.76 5.04 1.31
C GLN A 84 18.92 5.58 -0.11
N GLY A 85 17.81 6.02 -0.71
CA GLY A 85 17.74 6.66 -2.01
C GLY A 85 17.38 5.72 -3.17
N LEU A 86 17.25 4.42 -2.91
CA LEU A 86 16.95 3.38 -3.88
C LEU A 86 15.45 3.28 -4.17
N SER A 87 15.10 3.11 -5.45
CA SER A 87 13.76 2.71 -5.86
C SER A 87 13.69 1.19 -5.91
N ILE A 88 12.71 0.61 -5.22
CA ILE A 88 12.58 -0.85 -5.10
C ILE A 88 11.20 -1.35 -5.51
N ALA A 89 11.17 -2.61 -5.93
CA ALA A 89 9.98 -3.43 -6.07
C ALA A 89 10.23 -4.76 -5.34
N LYS A 90 9.66 -4.93 -4.14
CA LYS A 90 9.86 -6.10 -3.29
C LYS A 90 8.55 -6.89 -3.17
N LEU A 91 8.57 -8.14 -3.61
CA LEU A 91 7.42 -9.06 -3.49
C LEU A 91 7.56 -9.89 -2.21
N ILE A 92 6.55 -9.82 -1.35
CA ILE A 92 6.37 -10.67 -0.18
C ILE A 92 5.25 -11.66 -0.48
N ARG A 93 5.50 -12.95 -0.22
CA ARG A 93 4.56 -14.05 -0.44
C ARG A 93 4.18 -14.69 0.88
#